data_AF-A0A7X0YSA3-F1
#
_entry.id   AF-A0A7X0YSA3-F1
#
_cell.length_a   1.000
_cell.length_b   1.000
_cell.length_c   1.000
_cell.angle_alpha   90.00
_cell.angle_beta   90.00
_cell.angle_gamma   90.00
#
_symmetry.space_group_name_H-M   'P 1'
#
loop_
_entity.id
_entity.type
_entity.pdbx_description
1 polymer ?
#
loop_
_entity_poly.entity_id
_entity_poly.type
_entity_poly.pdbx_seq_one_letter_code
_entity_poly.pdbx_strand_id
1 'polypeptide(L)'
;MKYGSTFLMKLVIIFISLGVLALCCVAFPALAIDVAKTEAAIVKILYPILIGMSLAAIPFFIALFHTWKLLRYIDNGSAFSTLSVIALKKIKYCAFGVAGIYAVTFPFFYSLAQHVDPPGLMGICVFLIGAALVIATFAAVLQRLLQEAIAIKTENDLTV
;
A
#
# COMPACT_ATOMS: atom_id res chain seq x y z
N MET A 1 -9.44 -8.28 29.14
CA MET A 1 -8.29 -8.00 28.25
C MET A 1 -8.35 -8.95 27.06
N LYS A 2 -8.68 -8.48 25.85
CA LYS A 2 -8.80 -9.31 24.63
C LYS A 2 -7.54 -9.16 23.76
N TYR A 3 -6.46 -9.83 24.13
CA TYR A 3 -5.20 -9.85 23.34
C TYR A 3 -5.30 -10.65 22.01
N GLY A 4 -6.47 -11.19 21.66
CA GLY A 4 -6.65 -12.04 20.48
C GLY A 4 -7.26 -11.38 19.24
N SER A 5 -7.79 -10.14 19.33
CA SER A 5 -8.61 -9.60 18.22
C SER A 5 -7.81 -9.17 16.99
N THR A 6 -6.52 -8.81 17.14
CA THR A 6 -5.68 -8.28 16.05
C THR A 6 -4.52 -9.19 15.67
N PHE A 7 -4.29 -10.29 16.40
CA PHE A 7 -3.14 -11.16 16.19
C PHE A 7 -3.06 -11.72 14.77
N LEU A 8 -4.21 -12.19 14.24
CA LEU A 8 -4.31 -12.67 12.86
C LEU A 8 -3.91 -11.56 11.86
N MET A 9 -4.42 -10.34 12.05
CA MET A 9 -4.09 -9.23 11.16
C MET A 9 -2.60 -8.85 11.21
N LYS A 10 -1.96 -8.90 12.39
CA LYS A 10 -0.51 -8.69 12.51
C LYS A 10 0.28 -9.77 11.77
N LEU A 11 -0.11 -11.04 11.88
CA LEU A 11 0.50 -12.11 11.09
C LEU A 11 0.36 -11.86 9.59
N VAL A 12 -0.83 -11.49 9.12
CA VAL A 12 -1.07 -11.15 7.71
C VAL A 12 -0.17 -10.01 7.25
N ILE A 13 0.02 -8.96 8.06
CA ILE A 13 0.94 -7.86 7.74
C ILE A 13 2.37 -8.37 7.57
N ILE A 14 2.84 -9.28 8.43
CA ILE A 14 4.18 -9.88 8.32
C ILE A 14 4.32 -10.68 7.03
N PHE A 15 3.35 -11.54 6.72
CA PHE A 15 3.35 -12.35 5.50
C PHE A 15 3.35 -11.48 4.24
N ILE A 16 2.50 -10.45 4.20
CA ILE A 16 2.45 -9.50 3.07
C ILE A 16 3.79 -8.73 2.96
N SER A 17 4.35 -8.29 4.08
CA SER A 17 5.64 -7.58 4.09
C SER A 17 6.76 -8.46 3.53
N LEU A 18 6.85 -9.71 3.97
CA LEU A 18 7.82 -10.69 3.48
C LEU A 18 7.62 -11.00 1.99
N GLY A 19 6.37 -11.21 1.56
CA GLY A 19 6.07 -11.48 0.15
C GLY A 19 6.48 -10.33 -0.77
N VAL A 20 6.16 -9.09 -0.39
CA VAL A 20 6.55 -7.90 -1.17
C VAL A 20 8.05 -7.68 -1.13
N LEU A 21 8.71 -7.94 0.00
CA LEU A 21 10.17 -7.87 0.10
C LEU A 21 10.85 -8.90 -0.82
N ALA A 22 10.35 -10.14 -0.84
CA ALA A 22 10.86 -11.19 -1.72
C ALA A 22 10.66 -10.84 -3.21
N LEU A 23 9.51 -10.25 -3.57
CA LEU A 23 9.29 -9.75 -4.93
C LEU A 23 10.32 -8.66 -5.30
N CYS A 24 10.56 -7.71 -4.40
CA CYS A 24 11.49 -6.60 -4.66
C CYS A 24 12.95 -7.05 -4.71
N CYS A 25 13.37 -7.98 -3.85
CA CYS A 25 14.77 -8.42 -3.73
C CYS A 25 15.14 -9.61 -4.61
N VAL A 26 14.19 -10.45 -5.01
CA VAL A 26 14.46 -11.68 -5.78
C VAL A 26 13.84 -11.60 -7.16
N ALA A 27 12.53 -11.33 -7.25
CA ALA A 27 11.84 -11.35 -8.54
C ALA A 27 12.30 -10.19 -9.45
N PHE A 28 12.44 -8.97 -8.91
CA PHE A 28 12.85 -7.83 -9.75
C PHE A 28 14.28 -7.99 -10.29
N PRO A 29 15.31 -8.36 -9.51
CA PRO A 29 16.64 -8.59 -10.06
C PRO A 29 16.67 -9.75 -11.06
N ALA A 30 15.93 -10.84 -10.80
CA ALA A 30 15.84 -11.95 -11.75
C ALA A 30 15.25 -11.50 -13.10
N LEU A 31 14.15 -10.75 -13.07
CA LEU A 31 13.54 -10.17 -14.27
C LEU A 31 14.48 -9.19 -14.99
N ALA A 32 15.23 -8.38 -14.24
CA ALA A 32 16.21 -7.46 -14.81
C ALA A 32 17.35 -8.20 -15.53
N ILE A 33 17.84 -9.30 -14.95
CA ILE A 33 18.91 -10.12 -15.54
C ILE A 33 18.44 -10.85 -16.79
N ASP A 34 17.22 -11.40 -16.79
CA ASP A 34 16.67 -12.09 -17.96
C ASP A 34 16.41 -11.13 -19.13
N VAL A 35 15.86 -9.95 -18.84
CA VAL A 35 15.60 -8.95 -19.88
C VAL A 35 16.86 -8.28 -20.37
N ALA A 36 17.92 -8.18 -19.55
CA ALA A 36 19.23 -7.69 -20.00
C ALA A 36 19.87 -8.56 -21.11
N LYS A 37 19.42 -9.83 -21.26
CA LYS A 37 19.84 -10.72 -22.35
C LYS A 37 19.00 -10.58 -23.62
N THR A 38 17.94 -9.77 -23.56
CA THR A 38 16.96 -9.56 -24.63
C THR A 38 17.23 -8.24 -25.36
N GLU A 39 16.45 -7.92 -26.40
CA GLU A 39 16.59 -6.70 -27.19
C GLU A 39 16.62 -5.41 -26.36
N ALA A 40 17.52 -4.49 -26.75
CA ALA A 40 17.73 -3.21 -26.08
C ALA A 40 16.48 -2.30 -26.03
N ALA A 41 15.52 -2.50 -26.93
CA ALA A 41 14.24 -1.78 -26.92
C ALA A 41 13.38 -2.17 -25.70
N ILE A 42 13.31 -3.46 -25.38
CA ILE A 42 12.54 -3.99 -24.25
C ILE A 42 13.20 -3.59 -22.92
N VAL A 43 14.53 -3.60 -22.87
CA VAL A 43 15.33 -3.15 -21.72
C VAL A 43 14.97 -1.70 -21.33
N LYS A 44 14.93 -0.77 -22.29
CA LYS A 44 14.60 0.64 -22.03
C LYS A 44 13.20 0.87 -21.46
N ILE A 45 12.26 -0.01 -21.78
CA ILE A 45 10.85 0.11 -21.32
C ILE A 45 10.66 -0.55 -19.95
N LEU A 46 11.33 -1.68 -19.70
CA LEU A 46 11.16 -2.43 -18.47
C LEU A 46 11.84 -1.77 -17.25
N TYR A 47 13.01 -1.16 -17.43
CA TYR A 47 13.73 -0.50 -16.33
C TYR A 47 12.88 0.58 -15.61
N PRO A 48 12.21 1.51 -16.33
CA PRO A 48 11.28 2.46 -15.71
C PRO A 48 10.15 1.79 -14.92
N ILE A 49 9.64 0.65 -15.38
CA ILE A 49 8.60 -0.12 -14.70
C ILE A 49 9.14 -0.69 -13.39
N LEU A 50 10.30 -1.34 -13.42
CA LEU A 50 10.94 -1.88 -12.22
C LEU A 50 11.26 -0.78 -11.20
N ILE A 51 11.75 0.38 -11.66
CA ILE A 51 12.00 1.55 -10.80
C ILE A 51 10.68 2.04 -10.20
N GLY A 52 9.63 2.19 -11.00
CA GLY A 52 8.30 2.61 -10.53
C GLY A 52 7.73 1.66 -9.48
N MET A 53 7.80 0.35 -9.70
CA MET A 53 7.34 -0.66 -8.74
C MET A 53 8.18 -0.65 -7.45
N SER A 54 9.49 -0.48 -7.56
CA SER A 54 10.40 -0.37 -6.41
C SER A 54 10.10 0.90 -5.61
N LEU A 55 9.81 2.01 -6.30
CA LEU A 55 9.44 3.27 -5.67
C LEU A 55 8.09 3.16 -4.97
N ALA A 56 7.11 2.43 -5.55
CA ALA A 56 5.81 2.16 -4.95
C ALA A 56 5.89 1.26 -3.70
N ALA A 57 6.93 0.42 -3.59
CA ALA A 57 7.15 -0.39 -2.40
C ALA A 57 7.41 0.48 -1.15
N ILE A 58 8.03 1.66 -1.30
CA ILE A 58 8.32 2.56 -0.19
C ILE A 58 7.04 3.03 0.55
N PRO A 59 6.07 3.72 -0.10
CA PRO A 59 4.82 4.08 0.55
C PRO A 59 4.01 2.86 0.98
N PHE A 60 4.11 1.73 0.29
CA PHE A 60 3.46 0.49 0.70
C PHE A 60 3.95 -0.02 2.06
N PHE A 61 5.27 -0.11 2.27
CA PHE A 61 5.84 -0.51 3.57
C PHE A 61 5.54 0.51 4.67
N ILE A 62 5.55 1.81 4.35
CA ILE A 62 5.15 2.85 5.30
C ILE A 62 3.69 2.70 5.71
N ALA A 63 2.80 2.36 4.77
CA ALA A 63 1.40 2.07 5.08
C ALA A 63 1.27 0.87 6.01
N LEU A 64 1.95 -0.24 5.74
CA LEU A 64 1.96 -1.43 6.60
C LEU A 64 2.45 -1.13 8.02
N PHE A 65 3.50 -0.31 8.15
CA PHE A 65 3.99 0.11 9.46
C PHE A 65 2.94 0.92 10.25
N HIS A 66 2.24 1.84 9.58
CA HIS A 66 1.16 2.61 10.23
C HIS A 66 -0.06 1.75 10.56
N THR A 67 -0.38 0.76 9.72
CA THR A 67 -1.42 -0.24 10.02
C THR A 67 -1.05 -1.04 11.26
N TRP A 68 0.20 -1.49 11.39
CA TRP A 68 0.67 -2.16 12.61
C TRP A 68 0.53 -1.28 13.86
N LYS A 69 0.90 0.01 13.74
CA LYS A 69 0.75 0.99 14.82
C LYS A 69 -0.72 1.15 15.22
N LEU A 70 -1.62 1.20 14.24
CA LEU A 70 -3.07 1.27 14.45
C LEU A 70 -3.59 0.04 15.20
N LEU A 71 -3.18 -1.17 14.79
CA LEU A 71 -3.54 -2.40 15.50
C LEU A 71 -3.06 -2.39 16.95
N ARG A 72 -1.86 -1.88 17.21
CA ARG A 72 -1.36 -1.71 18.58
C ARG A 72 -2.20 -0.71 19.39
N TYR A 73 -2.68 0.36 18.76
CA TYR A 73 -3.58 1.30 19.44
C TYR A 73 -4.92 0.66 19.81
N ILE A 74 -5.44 -0.23 18.96
CA ILE A 74 -6.66 -1.01 19.23
C ILE A 74 -6.45 -1.95 20.41
N ASP A 75 -5.35 -2.71 20.43
CA ASP A 75 -5.05 -3.65 21.51
C ASP A 75 -4.89 -2.96 22.87
N ASN A 76 -4.31 -1.75 22.87
CA ASN A 76 -4.11 -0.96 24.07
C ASN A 76 -5.36 -0.18 24.52
N GLY A 77 -6.52 -0.39 23.87
CA GLY A 77 -7.77 0.32 24.20
C GLY A 77 -7.80 1.80 23.75
N SER A 78 -6.79 2.25 23.00
CA SER A 78 -6.61 3.62 22.51
C SER A 78 -7.06 3.81 21.05
N ALA A 79 -8.00 2.97 20.58
CA ALA A 79 -8.50 3.00 19.21
C ALA A 79 -9.08 4.39 18.85
N PHE A 80 -9.88 4.97 19.74
CA PHE A 80 -10.45 6.32 19.61
C PHE A 80 -9.48 7.38 20.16
N SER A 81 -8.33 7.52 19.50
CA SER A 81 -7.33 8.52 19.86
C SER A 81 -6.86 9.32 18.64
N THR A 82 -6.36 10.53 18.88
CA THR A 82 -5.73 11.36 17.86
C THR A 82 -4.58 10.63 17.16
N LEU A 83 -3.89 9.73 17.88
CA LEU A 83 -2.82 8.89 17.32
C LEU A 83 -3.33 7.92 16.26
N SER A 84 -4.50 7.31 16.47
CA SER A 84 -5.15 6.44 15.47
C SER A 84 -5.57 7.23 14.24
N VAL A 85 -6.13 8.44 14.41
CA VAL A 85 -6.46 9.34 13.29
C VAL A 85 -5.21 9.69 12.47
N ILE A 86 -4.10 10.00 13.14
CA ILE A 86 -2.83 10.29 12.47
C ILE A 86 -2.34 9.07 11.68
N ALA A 87 -2.46 7.86 12.25
CA ALA A 87 -2.10 6.64 11.55
C ALA A 87 -2.94 6.43 10.28
N LEU A 88 -4.27 6.60 10.35
CA LEU A 88 -5.15 6.51 9.19
C LEU A 88 -4.83 7.57 8.13
N LYS A 89 -4.56 8.81 8.56
CA LYS A 89 -4.15 9.89 7.65
C LYS A 89 -2.90 9.51 6.87
N LYS A 90 -1.91 8.90 7.54
CA LYS A 90 -0.68 8.42 6.89
C LYS A 90 -0.94 7.26 5.92
N ILE A 91 -1.77 6.28 6.31
CA ILE A 91 -2.18 5.17 5.43
C ILE A 91 -2.85 5.71 4.16
N LYS A 92 -3.78 6.66 4.29
CA LYS A 92 -4.46 7.32 3.16
C LYS A 92 -3.47 7.96 2.19
N TYR A 93 -2.54 8.78 2.69
CA TYR A 93 -1.55 9.43 1.82
C TYR A 93 -0.61 8.43 1.15
N CYS A 94 -0.22 7.37 1.87
CA CYS A 94 0.59 6.30 1.27
C CYS A 94 -0.17 5.59 0.14
N ALA A 95 -1.45 5.28 0.34
CA ALA A 95 -2.29 4.65 -0.68
C ALA A 95 -2.47 5.54 -1.92
N PHE A 96 -2.68 6.85 -1.75
CA PHE A 96 -2.65 7.80 -2.87
C PHE A 96 -1.28 7.89 -3.55
N GLY A 97 -0.20 7.83 -2.78
CA GLY A 97 1.16 7.78 -3.32
C GLY A 97 1.40 6.55 -4.19
N VAL A 98 0.98 5.37 -3.74
CA VAL A 98 1.04 4.12 -4.51
C VAL A 98 0.23 4.26 -5.81
N ALA A 99 -1.01 4.73 -5.73
CA ALA A 99 -1.86 4.94 -6.90
C ALA A 99 -1.22 5.92 -7.91
N GLY A 100 -0.65 7.03 -7.43
CA GLY A 100 0.02 8.02 -8.26
C GLY A 100 1.26 7.47 -8.96
N ILE A 101 2.10 6.70 -8.24
CA ILE A 101 3.29 6.07 -8.84
C ILE A 101 2.88 5.08 -9.93
N TYR A 102 1.88 4.23 -9.67
CA TYR A 102 1.40 3.29 -10.69
C TYR A 102 0.72 3.99 -11.87
N ALA A 103 0.01 5.10 -11.65
CA ALA A 103 -0.56 5.91 -12.72
C ALA A 103 0.51 6.53 -13.64
N VAL A 104 1.62 7.01 -13.07
CA VAL A 104 2.78 7.50 -13.84
C VAL A 104 3.51 6.36 -14.56
N THR A 105 3.52 5.17 -13.98
CA THR A 105 4.16 3.98 -14.57
C THR A 105 3.28 3.33 -15.67
N PHE A 106 1.98 3.61 -15.69
CA PHE A 106 1.00 3.07 -16.64
C PHE A 106 1.38 3.18 -18.13
N PRO A 107 1.82 4.32 -18.69
CA PRO A 107 2.23 4.41 -20.09
C PRO A 107 3.39 3.46 -20.44
N PHE A 108 4.30 3.20 -19.50
CA PHE A 108 5.38 2.25 -19.71
C PHE A 108 4.85 0.81 -19.74
N PHE A 109 3.89 0.46 -18.87
CA PHE A 109 3.19 -0.82 -18.94
C PHE A 109 2.46 -1.02 -20.27
N TYR A 110 1.84 0.04 -20.80
CA TYR A 110 1.18 -0.01 -22.11
C TYR A 110 2.16 -0.27 -23.24
N SER A 111 3.28 0.44 -23.25
CA SER A 111 4.35 0.24 -24.24
C SER A 111 4.95 -1.17 -24.14
N LEU A 112 5.16 -1.71 -22.94
CA LEU A 112 5.68 -3.07 -22.77
C LEU A 112 4.70 -4.14 -23.28
N ALA A 113 3.39 -3.94 -23.04
CA ALA A 113 2.35 -4.86 -23.51
C ALA A 113 2.33 -4.98 -25.03
N GLN A 114 2.66 -3.92 -25.78
CA GLN A 114 2.74 -3.97 -27.24
C GLN A 114 3.94 -4.80 -27.77
N HIS A 115 5.01 -4.95 -26.97
CA HIS A 115 6.24 -5.63 -27.40
C HIS A 115 6.34 -7.09 -26.97
N VAL A 116 5.85 -7.40 -25.76
CA VAL A 116 6.04 -8.74 -25.14
C VAL A 116 4.70 -9.50 -25.06
N ASP A 117 3.59 -8.81 -25.33
CA ASP A 117 2.19 -9.27 -25.24
C ASP A 117 1.91 -10.30 -24.11
N PRO A 118 2.32 -10.04 -22.84
CA PRO A 118 2.03 -10.99 -21.77
C PRO A 118 0.54 -10.86 -21.41
N PRO A 119 -0.24 -11.97 -21.44
CA PRO A 119 -1.63 -11.93 -21.07
C PRO A 119 -1.78 -11.42 -19.62
N GLY A 120 -2.49 -10.31 -19.45
CA GLY A 120 -2.86 -9.78 -18.13
C GLY A 120 -1.98 -8.66 -17.56
N LEU A 121 -0.88 -8.26 -18.20
CA LEU A 121 0.02 -7.23 -17.67
C LEU A 121 -0.69 -5.89 -17.40
N MET A 122 -1.51 -5.42 -18.34
CA MET A 122 -2.33 -4.21 -18.14
C MET A 122 -3.37 -4.39 -17.03
N GLY A 123 -4.01 -5.57 -16.97
CA GLY A 123 -5.02 -5.87 -15.97
C GLY A 123 -4.47 -5.78 -14.55
N ILE A 124 -3.25 -6.28 -14.33
CA ILE A 124 -2.55 -6.19 -13.04
C ILE A 124 -2.28 -4.73 -12.68
N CYS A 125 -1.80 -3.90 -13.61
CA CYS A 125 -1.52 -2.50 -13.35
C CYS A 125 -2.79 -1.72 -12.95
N VAL A 126 -3.88 -1.89 -13.71
CA VAL A 126 -5.18 -1.26 -13.41
C VAL A 126 -5.72 -1.75 -12.06
N PHE A 127 -5.62 -3.05 -11.79
CA PHE A 127 -6.05 -3.63 -10.52
C PHE A 127 -5.28 -3.04 -9.33
N LEU A 128 -3.96 -2.88 -9.43
CA LEU A 128 -3.14 -2.28 -8.38
C LEU A 128 -3.52 -0.83 -8.10
N ILE A 129 -3.76 -0.02 -9.14
CA ILE A 129 -4.24 1.37 -8.99
C ILE A 129 -5.61 1.38 -8.32
N GLY A 130 -6.55 0.55 -8.81
CA GLY A 130 -7.89 0.45 -8.25
C GLY A 130 -7.89 0.04 -6.78
N ALA A 131 -7.11 -0.99 -6.42
CA ALA A 131 -6.96 -1.44 -5.04
C ALA A 131 -6.40 -0.33 -4.14
N ALA A 132 -5.38 0.40 -4.60
CA ALA A 132 -4.81 1.52 -3.85
C ALA A 132 -5.82 2.66 -3.65
N LEU A 133 -6.65 2.98 -4.66
CA LEU A 133 -7.71 3.99 -4.53
C LEU A 133 -8.82 3.56 -3.58
N VAL A 134 -9.24 2.29 -3.62
CA VAL A 134 -10.22 1.75 -2.67
C VAL A 134 -9.69 1.85 -1.23
N ILE A 135 -8.43 1.47 -1.00
CA ILE A 135 -7.80 1.60 0.32
C ILE A 135 -7.72 3.08 0.74
N ALA A 136 -7.33 3.98 -0.17
CA ALA A 136 -7.21 5.41 0.12
C ALA A 136 -8.55 6.04 0.52
N THR A 137 -9.59 5.78 -0.26
CA THR A 137 -10.95 6.27 -0.01
C THR A 137 -11.54 5.69 1.27
N PHE A 138 -11.37 4.39 1.49
CA PHE A 138 -11.80 3.74 2.73
C PHE A 138 -11.09 4.30 3.96
N ALA A 139 -9.76 4.47 3.90
CA ALA A 139 -8.98 5.09 4.96
C ALA A 139 -9.42 6.55 5.22
N ALA A 140 -9.80 7.29 4.18
CA ALA A 140 -10.31 8.65 4.32
C ALA A 140 -11.66 8.70 5.05
N VAL A 141 -12.58 7.78 4.71
CA VAL A 141 -13.87 7.65 5.39
C VAL A 141 -13.66 7.28 6.86
N LEU A 142 -12.87 6.25 7.14
CA LEU A 142 -12.56 5.85 8.53
C LEU A 142 -11.85 6.97 9.31
N GLN A 143 -10.98 7.74 8.66
CA GLN A 143 -10.30 8.87 9.30
C GLN A 143 -11.33 9.89 9.80
N ARG A 144 -12.31 10.24 8.96
CA ARG A 144 -13.37 11.19 9.31
C ARG A 144 -14.28 10.65 10.42
N LEU A 145 -14.75 9.41 10.28
CA LEU A 145 -15.61 8.77 11.29
C LEU A 145 -14.92 8.69 12.66
N LEU A 146 -13.64 8.36 12.67
CA LEU A 146 -12.88 8.28 13.91
C LEU A 146 -12.68 9.66 14.55
N GLN A 147 -12.49 10.71 13.74
CA GLN A 147 -12.43 12.09 14.24
C GLN A 147 -13.75 12.53 14.88
N GLU A 148 -14.88 12.25 14.23
CA GLU A 148 -16.22 12.55 14.75
C GLU A 148 -16.49 11.77 16.06
N ALA A 149 -16.14 10.48 16.10
CA ALA A 149 -16.28 9.66 17.31
C ALA A 149 -15.43 10.15 18.49
N ILE A 150 -14.22 10.65 18.23
CA ILE A 150 -13.37 11.25 19.26
C ILE A 150 -13.99 12.53 19.80
N ALA A 151 -14.50 13.40 18.92
CA ALA A 151 -15.14 14.66 19.33
C ALA A 151 -16.34 14.40 20.25
N ILE A 152 -17.21 13.46 19.89
CA ILE A 152 -18.38 13.06 20.70
C ILE A 152 -17.93 12.52 22.07
N LYS A 153 -16.89 11.67 22.09
CA LYS A 153 -16.36 11.12 23.35
C LYS A 153 -15.80 12.23 24.25
N THR A 154 -15.05 13.17 23.67
CA THR A 154 -14.48 14.30 24.42
C THR A 154 -15.56 15.22 24.97
N GLU A 155 -16.62 15.48 24.21
CA GLU A 155 -17.77 16.27 24.69
C GLU A 155 -18.46 15.58 25.87
N ASN A 156 -18.76 14.29 25.75
CA ASN A 156 -19.37 13.51 26.83
C ASN A 156 -18.51 13.48 28.10
N ASP A 157 -17.18 13.33 27.96
CA ASP A 157 -16.24 13.34 29.09
C ASP A 157 -16.13 14.73 29.77
N LEU A 158 -16.55 15.82 29.11
CA LEU A 158 -16.53 17.19 29.65
C LEU A 158 -17.85 17.63 30.33
N THR A 159 -18.96 16.93 30.06
CA THR A 159 -20.29 17.28 30.59
C THR A 159 -20.73 16.47 31.81
N VAL A 160 -19.99 15.41 32.17
CA VAL A 160 -20.26 14.55 33.34
C VAL A 160 -19.42 14.97 34.54
#